data_AF-A0A554IVL5-F1
#
_entry.id   AF-A0A554IVL5-F1
#
_cell.length_a   1.000
_cell.length_b   1.000
_cell.length_c   1.000
_cell.angle_alpha   90.00
_cell.angle_beta   90.00
_cell.angle_gamma   90.00
#
_symmetry.space_group_name_H-M   'P 1'
#
loop_
_entity.id
_entity.type
_entity.pdbx_description
1 polymer ?
#
loop_
_entity_poly.entity_id
_entity_poly.type
_entity_poly.pdbx_seq_one_letter_code
_entity_poly.pdbx_strand_id
1 'polypeptide(L)'
;MKNIFPKLILAATSILIVGFIIKTLPSPNTAEAVGTNISSSAGKYWAWNDVVGWINFYDTQSIIVGPYGLTGYASSSFGEVSLDCNTTPIGNICGTSNYQVLNDGNGNLSGWGWNDQAGWISFCGGQNTSACPGTVGYEVLVSAGTGIFTGWAWNDLVGWISFNCSNVPGSCTTSQYDVETTWVATSTSGFLESTTYDTGIAGGAQINSVLWKGSQPAGTSVGFQFAGSNSSSGPWIYTGPSGTNSYYTVGPSISLPVDYALHNNQRYFRYKVQLVSDQAQRNTPRVDDVIVNWSP
;
A
#
# COMPACT_ATOMS: atom_id res chain seq x y z
N MET A 1 5.40 -57.56 49.60
CA MET A 1 6.09 -56.36 50.08
C MET A 1 6.17 -55.37 48.94
N LYS A 2 5.34 -54.32 48.97
CA LYS A 2 5.21 -53.30 47.93
C LYS A 2 6.25 -52.21 48.18
N ASN A 3 7.18 -52.00 47.26
CA ASN A 3 8.07 -50.85 47.26
C ASN A 3 7.31 -49.62 46.76
N ILE A 4 7.01 -48.70 47.68
CA ILE A 4 6.46 -47.39 47.41
C ILE A 4 7.63 -46.40 47.46
N PHE A 5 8.03 -45.85 46.32
CA PHE A 5 8.87 -44.64 46.27
C PHE A 5 7.93 -43.41 46.27
N PRO A 6 8.21 -42.37 47.08
CA PRO A 6 7.39 -41.17 47.10
C PRO A 6 7.63 -40.32 45.84
N LYS A 7 6.54 -39.88 45.21
CA LYS A 7 6.54 -38.85 44.16
C LYS A 7 6.96 -37.51 44.76
N LEU A 8 8.02 -36.91 44.21
CA LEU A 8 8.35 -35.50 44.41
C LEU A 8 7.34 -34.66 43.61
N ILE A 9 6.42 -33.96 44.29
CA ILE A 9 5.55 -32.95 43.68
C ILE A 9 6.28 -31.61 43.82
N LEU A 10 6.82 -31.10 42.71
CA LEU A 10 7.35 -29.75 42.65
C LEU A 10 6.18 -28.78 42.44
N ALA A 11 5.71 -28.15 43.52
CA ALA A 11 4.76 -27.05 43.42
C ALA A 11 5.52 -25.78 43.04
N ALA A 12 5.52 -25.43 41.75
CA ALA A 12 5.98 -24.13 41.29
C ALA A 12 4.88 -23.10 41.57
N THR A 13 5.01 -22.36 42.67
CA THR A 13 4.18 -21.21 42.98
C THR A 13 4.58 -20.06 42.05
N SER A 14 3.95 -19.98 40.88
CA SER A 14 4.11 -18.83 39.98
C SER A 14 3.37 -17.63 40.57
N ILE A 15 4.14 -16.72 41.18
CA ILE A 15 3.68 -15.40 41.60
C ILE A 15 3.37 -14.60 40.31
N LEU A 16 2.09 -14.41 40.01
CA LEU A 16 1.63 -13.55 38.93
C LEU A 16 1.77 -12.09 39.37
N ILE A 17 2.91 -11.46 39.11
CA ILE A 17 3.04 -10.00 39.17
C ILE A 17 2.31 -9.47 37.94
N VAL A 18 1.04 -9.10 38.09
CA VAL A 18 0.33 -8.29 37.10
C VAL A 18 0.91 -6.89 37.18
N GLY A 19 2.00 -6.68 36.43
CA GLY A 19 2.47 -5.34 36.11
C GLY A 19 1.39 -4.66 35.28
N PHE A 20 0.54 -3.87 35.93
CA PHE A 20 -0.35 -2.94 35.26
C PHE A 20 0.52 -1.86 34.63
N ILE A 21 0.95 -2.10 33.38
CA ILE A 21 1.41 -1.00 32.53
C ILE A 21 0.14 -0.21 32.25
N ILE A 22 -0.03 0.90 32.98
CA ILE A 22 -0.93 1.96 32.55
C ILE A 22 -0.33 2.47 31.24
N LYS A 23 -0.73 1.87 30.12
CA LYS A 23 -0.65 2.56 28.84
C LYS A 23 -1.58 3.74 29.01
N THR A 24 -1.00 4.92 29.20
CA THR A 24 -1.71 6.17 28.92
C THR A 24 -2.31 6.02 27.54
N LEU A 25 -3.63 5.86 27.47
CA LEU A 25 -4.34 6.00 26.21
C LEU A 25 -3.96 7.38 25.68
N PRO A 26 -3.51 7.51 24.42
CA PRO A 26 -3.32 8.84 23.85
C PRO A 26 -4.65 9.59 24.01
N SER A 27 -4.59 10.77 24.59
CA SER A 27 -5.72 11.70 24.63
C SER A 27 -6.24 11.88 23.21
N PRO A 28 -7.54 11.84 22.95
CA PRO A 28 -8.04 12.40 21.71
C PRO A 28 -7.79 13.91 21.81
N ASN A 29 -7.09 14.46 20.82
CA ASN A 29 -6.73 15.87 20.61
C ASN A 29 -5.27 16.22 20.88
N THR A 30 -4.41 15.80 19.96
CA THR A 30 -3.53 16.72 19.23
C THR A 30 -3.55 16.29 17.77
N ALA A 31 -3.94 17.17 16.86
CA ALA A 31 -3.79 16.96 15.43
C ALA A 31 -2.29 16.80 15.12
N GLU A 32 -1.82 15.57 14.95
CA GLU A 32 -0.49 15.31 14.40
C GLU A 32 -0.58 15.38 12.87
N ALA A 33 -0.35 16.57 12.33
CA ALA A 33 0.12 16.74 10.95
C ALA A 33 1.50 17.39 11.04
N VAL A 34 2.55 16.58 11.20
CA VAL A 34 3.93 17.08 11.06
C VAL A 34 4.56 16.35 9.89
N GLY A 35 4.30 16.90 8.71
CA GLY A 35 4.86 16.49 7.44
C GLY A 35 3.80 16.53 6.36
N THR A 36 4.01 17.36 5.35
CA THR A 36 3.35 17.21 4.05
C THR A 36 4.19 16.27 3.18
N ASN A 37 3.57 15.56 2.25
CA ASN A 37 4.28 14.80 1.24
C ASN A 37 4.26 15.48 -0.13
N ILE A 38 3.79 16.72 -0.20
CA ILE A 38 3.88 17.62 -1.36
C ILE A 38 5.31 18.14 -1.50
N SER A 39 5.79 18.25 -2.73
CA SER A 39 7.13 18.74 -3.06
C SER A 39 7.30 20.19 -2.65
N SER A 40 8.39 20.48 -1.97
CA SER A 40 8.80 21.86 -1.64
C SER A 40 9.54 22.55 -2.80
N SER A 41 9.71 21.87 -3.93
CA SER A 41 10.46 22.39 -5.06
C SER A 41 9.69 23.51 -5.75
N ALA A 42 10.37 24.59 -6.12
CA ALA A 42 9.73 25.74 -6.75
C ALA A 42 8.93 25.30 -7.99
N GLY A 43 7.65 25.69 -8.06
CA GLY A 43 6.75 25.33 -9.15
C GLY A 43 6.00 24.00 -8.98
N LYS A 44 6.27 23.23 -7.91
CA LYS A 44 5.79 21.85 -7.71
C LYS A 44 4.65 21.68 -6.71
N TYR A 45 4.02 22.78 -6.32
CA TYR A 45 2.98 22.81 -5.30
C TYR A 45 1.84 23.78 -5.66
N TRP A 46 1.67 24.07 -6.94
CA TRP A 46 0.74 25.09 -7.41
C TRP A 46 -0.34 24.46 -8.28
N ALA A 47 -1.59 24.72 -7.92
CA ALA A 47 -2.73 24.62 -8.83
C ALA A 47 -3.18 26.03 -9.25
N TRP A 48 -3.87 26.12 -10.39
CA TRP A 48 -4.29 27.39 -10.98
C TRP A 48 -5.79 27.42 -11.26
N ASN A 49 -6.40 28.57 -11.02
CA ASN A 49 -7.75 28.89 -11.45
C ASN A 49 -7.81 30.34 -11.94
N ASP A 50 -8.60 30.60 -12.98
CA ASP A 50 -8.65 31.93 -13.60
C ASP A 50 -9.37 33.00 -12.76
N VAL A 51 -10.14 32.59 -11.74
CA VAL A 51 -10.89 33.49 -10.85
C VAL A 51 -10.15 33.70 -9.52
N VAL A 52 -9.72 32.62 -8.85
CA VAL A 52 -9.06 32.69 -7.53
C VAL A 52 -7.53 32.75 -7.61
N GLY A 53 -6.96 32.55 -8.80
CA GLY A 53 -5.52 32.55 -9.03
C GLY A 53 -4.84 31.29 -8.51
N TRP A 54 -3.66 31.49 -7.90
CA TRP A 54 -2.82 30.40 -7.40
C TRP A 54 -3.38 29.77 -6.11
N ILE A 55 -3.41 28.44 -6.08
CA ILE A 55 -3.73 27.62 -4.92
C ILE A 55 -2.46 26.86 -4.52
N ASN A 56 -2.01 27.05 -3.28
CA ASN A 56 -0.76 26.52 -2.75
C ASN A 56 -1.01 25.24 -1.94
N PHE A 57 -0.46 24.11 -2.39
CA PHE A 57 -0.61 22.81 -1.73
C PHE A 57 0.47 22.52 -0.67
N TYR A 58 1.44 23.42 -0.47
CA TYR A 58 2.60 23.18 0.39
C TYR A 58 2.67 24.08 1.64
N ASP A 59 2.22 25.33 1.57
CA ASP A 59 2.49 26.32 2.63
C ASP A 59 1.93 25.94 4.01
N THR A 60 0.75 25.30 4.06
CA THR A 60 0.11 24.81 5.27
C THR A 60 0.85 23.62 5.88
N GLN A 61 1.69 22.94 5.08
CA GLN A 61 2.39 21.71 5.42
C GLN A 61 1.49 20.61 5.99
N SER A 62 0.20 20.64 5.65
CA SER A 62 -0.81 19.71 6.18
C SER A 62 -1.15 18.57 5.23
N ILE A 63 -0.87 18.72 3.93
CA ILE A 63 -1.40 17.80 2.92
C ILE A 63 -0.58 16.51 2.86
N ILE A 64 -1.25 15.38 3.08
CA ILE A 64 -0.75 14.04 2.80
C ILE A 64 -1.61 13.37 1.74
N VAL A 65 -0.98 12.99 0.63
CA VAL A 65 -1.54 12.10 -0.38
C VAL A 65 -1.28 10.65 0.04
N GLY A 66 -2.34 9.89 0.30
CA GLY A 66 -2.26 8.47 0.63
C GLY A 66 -2.92 7.58 -0.43
N PRO A 67 -2.81 6.25 -0.29
CA PRO A 67 -3.42 5.30 -1.23
C PRO A 67 -4.95 5.29 -1.20
N TYR A 68 -5.58 5.88 -0.18
CA TYR A 68 -7.03 5.84 -0.01
C TYR A 68 -7.70 7.23 0.03
N GLY A 69 -6.91 8.29 -0.07
CA GLY A 69 -7.42 9.65 0.01
C GLY A 69 -6.33 10.67 0.25
N LEU A 70 -6.73 11.93 0.18
CA LEU A 70 -5.92 13.07 0.55
C LEU A 70 -6.42 13.61 1.88
N THR A 71 -5.50 14.14 2.67
CA THR A 71 -5.80 14.85 3.92
C THR A 71 -5.22 16.26 3.87
N GLY A 72 -5.63 17.12 4.78
CA GLY A 72 -5.14 18.47 4.96
C GLY A 72 -5.89 19.49 4.11
N TYR A 73 -5.28 20.65 3.93
CA TYR A 73 -5.87 21.75 3.20
C TYR A 73 -4.81 22.60 2.51
N ALA A 74 -5.13 23.06 1.31
CA ALA A 74 -4.32 24.01 0.55
C ALA A 74 -4.70 25.45 0.90
N SER A 75 -3.79 26.40 0.76
CA SER A 75 -4.11 27.82 0.87
C SER A 75 -4.39 28.45 -0.48
N SER A 76 -5.17 29.53 -0.51
CA SER A 76 -5.37 30.34 -1.70
C SER A 76 -5.67 31.78 -1.32
N SER A 77 -5.71 32.67 -2.31
CA SER A 77 -6.17 34.06 -2.09
C SER A 77 -7.65 34.16 -1.68
N PHE A 78 -8.40 33.07 -1.80
CA PHE A 78 -9.84 32.98 -1.57
C PHE A 78 -10.19 32.04 -0.40
N GLY A 79 -9.25 31.86 0.54
CA GLY A 79 -9.39 30.98 1.70
C GLY A 79 -8.80 29.58 1.48
N GLU A 80 -8.91 28.72 2.49
CA GLU A 80 -8.39 27.36 2.42
C GLU A 80 -9.27 26.42 1.58
N VAL A 81 -8.64 25.46 0.92
CA VAL A 81 -9.30 24.36 0.23
C VAL A 81 -9.04 23.09 1.04
N SER A 82 -10.01 22.64 1.82
CA SER A 82 -9.92 21.43 2.62
C SER A 82 -10.20 20.19 1.78
N LEU A 83 -9.37 19.16 1.95
CA LEU A 83 -9.40 17.93 1.15
C LEU A 83 -10.12 16.78 1.88
N ASP A 84 -10.34 16.89 3.18
CA ASP A 84 -11.05 15.89 3.98
C ASP A 84 -11.70 16.51 5.22
N CYS A 85 -12.77 15.89 5.71
CA CYS A 85 -13.46 16.35 6.92
C CYS A 85 -12.66 16.15 8.22
N ASN A 86 -11.63 15.30 8.24
CA ASN A 86 -10.95 14.91 9.47
C ASN A 86 -9.81 15.87 9.82
N THR A 87 -9.17 16.47 8.82
CA THR A 87 -8.01 17.37 9.02
C THR A 87 -8.21 18.75 8.41
N THR A 88 -9.41 19.31 8.56
CA THR A 88 -9.73 20.69 8.13
C THR A 88 -8.94 21.73 8.94
N PRO A 89 -8.91 23.02 8.50
CA PRO A 89 -8.28 24.10 9.26
C PRO A 89 -8.80 24.27 10.70
N ILE A 90 -10.06 23.88 10.95
CA ILE A 90 -10.71 23.95 12.27
C ILE A 90 -10.73 22.61 13.01
N GLY A 91 -10.01 21.60 12.50
CA GLY A 91 -9.93 20.25 13.06
C GLY A 91 -10.94 19.27 12.45
N ASN A 92 -11.25 18.21 13.19
CA ASN A 92 -12.15 17.15 12.72
C ASN A 92 -13.62 17.62 12.79
N ILE A 93 -14.27 17.68 11.63
CA ILE A 93 -15.69 18.01 11.46
C ILE A 93 -16.50 16.86 10.86
N CYS A 94 -15.96 15.64 10.82
CA CYS A 94 -16.60 14.48 10.19
C CYS A 94 -17.96 14.11 10.81
N GLY A 95 -18.24 14.58 12.03
CA GLY A 95 -19.57 14.46 12.64
C GLY A 95 -20.64 15.38 12.05
N THR A 96 -20.23 16.43 11.32
CA THR A 96 -21.12 17.41 10.65
C THR A 96 -21.19 17.17 9.14
N SER A 97 -20.05 16.91 8.51
CA SER A 97 -19.97 16.61 7.07
C SER A 97 -18.87 15.58 6.83
N ASN A 98 -19.09 14.61 5.96
CA ASN A 98 -18.19 13.46 5.73
C ASN A 98 -17.48 13.51 4.37
N TYR A 99 -17.16 14.71 3.88
CA TYR A 99 -16.49 14.88 2.59
C TYR A 99 -15.03 14.43 2.65
N GLN A 100 -14.52 14.04 1.49
CA GLN A 100 -13.15 13.63 1.29
C GLN A 100 -12.83 13.59 -0.20
N VAL A 101 -11.58 13.91 -0.52
CA VAL A 101 -10.95 13.58 -1.79
C VAL A 101 -10.34 12.19 -1.67
N LEU A 102 -10.90 11.24 -2.39
CA LEU A 102 -10.51 9.85 -2.40
C LEU A 102 -9.40 9.62 -3.42
N ASN A 103 -8.53 8.67 -3.12
CA ASN A 103 -7.59 8.06 -4.06
C ASN A 103 -7.95 6.58 -4.16
N ASP A 104 -8.03 6.04 -5.37
CA ASP A 104 -8.33 4.62 -5.57
C ASP A 104 -7.15 3.69 -5.27
N GLY A 105 -5.96 4.26 -5.07
CA GLY A 105 -4.69 3.56 -4.86
C GLY A 105 -3.84 3.49 -6.12
N ASN A 106 -4.41 3.84 -7.27
CA ASN A 106 -3.74 3.96 -8.56
C ASN A 106 -3.51 5.41 -8.97
N GLY A 107 -3.95 6.37 -8.15
CA GLY A 107 -3.80 7.81 -8.40
C GLY A 107 -5.00 8.41 -9.12
N ASN A 108 -6.13 7.70 -9.25
CA ASN A 108 -7.36 8.29 -9.79
C ASN A 108 -8.13 8.95 -8.64
N LEU A 109 -8.25 10.28 -8.66
CA LEU A 109 -8.88 11.02 -7.57
C LEU A 109 -10.37 11.20 -7.81
N SER A 110 -11.15 11.10 -6.72
CA SER A 110 -12.59 11.28 -6.76
C SER A 110 -13.13 11.96 -5.50
N GLY A 111 -14.41 12.28 -5.49
CA GLY A 111 -15.04 12.91 -4.33
C GLY A 111 -14.86 14.43 -4.32
N TRP A 112 -14.81 14.99 -3.12
CA TRP A 112 -15.10 16.40 -2.89
C TRP A 112 -14.14 17.03 -1.88
N GLY A 113 -13.59 18.19 -2.25
CA GLY A 113 -13.01 19.16 -1.33
C GLY A 113 -14.01 20.27 -1.00
N TRP A 114 -13.67 21.09 -0.01
CA TRP A 114 -14.52 22.19 0.47
C TRP A 114 -13.72 23.49 0.61
N ASN A 115 -14.32 24.60 0.21
CA ASN A 115 -13.85 25.95 0.52
C ASN A 115 -15.04 26.78 1.01
N ASP A 116 -14.85 27.59 2.06
CA ASP A 116 -15.95 28.31 2.71
C ASP A 116 -16.56 29.43 1.84
N GLN A 117 -15.86 29.88 0.81
CA GLN A 117 -16.31 30.95 -0.08
C GLN A 117 -16.85 30.42 -1.41
N ALA A 118 -16.26 29.35 -1.96
CA ALA A 118 -16.63 28.74 -3.24
C ALA A 118 -17.52 27.50 -3.11
N GLY A 119 -17.58 26.90 -1.92
CA GLY A 119 -18.32 25.66 -1.65
C GLY A 119 -17.60 24.41 -2.13
N TRP A 120 -18.37 23.46 -2.67
CA TRP A 120 -17.89 22.13 -3.07
C TRP A 120 -16.99 22.17 -4.30
N ILE A 121 -15.83 21.51 -4.21
CA ILE A 121 -14.90 21.32 -5.32
C ILE A 121 -14.85 19.83 -5.65
N SER A 122 -15.27 19.48 -6.86
CA SER A 122 -15.34 18.10 -7.33
C SER A 122 -14.02 17.69 -8.00
N PHE A 123 -13.48 16.54 -7.64
CA PHE A 123 -12.21 16.01 -8.19
C PHE A 123 -12.40 15.07 -9.39
N CYS A 124 -13.64 14.71 -9.72
CA CYS A 124 -13.96 13.93 -10.91
C CYS A 124 -15.41 14.17 -11.35
N GLY A 125 -15.73 13.86 -12.60
CA GLY A 125 -17.09 13.90 -13.13
C GLY A 125 -17.30 12.95 -14.30
N GLY A 126 -18.55 12.80 -14.70
CA GLY A 126 -18.92 12.04 -15.90
C GLY A 126 -19.35 10.60 -15.67
N GLN A 127 -19.36 10.15 -14.42
CA GLN A 127 -19.75 8.78 -14.06
C GLN A 127 -21.17 8.69 -13.48
N ASN A 128 -21.86 9.82 -13.30
CA ASN A 128 -23.16 9.91 -12.61
C ASN A 128 -23.17 9.22 -11.23
N THR A 129 -22.07 9.30 -10.48
CA THR A 129 -21.99 8.80 -9.10
C THR A 129 -21.98 9.97 -8.11
N SER A 130 -22.17 9.68 -6.82
CA SER A 130 -22.07 10.71 -5.78
C SER A 130 -20.65 11.27 -5.63
N ALA A 131 -19.62 10.48 -5.97
CA ALA A 131 -18.22 10.90 -5.92
C ALA A 131 -17.78 11.61 -7.21
N CYS A 132 -18.31 11.17 -8.36
CA CYS A 132 -18.02 11.71 -9.70
C CYS A 132 -19.34 12.08 -10.40
N PRO A 133 -19.92 13.25 -10.11
CA PRO A 133 -21.24 13.64 -10.58
C PRO A 133 -21.29 13.93 -12.08
N GLY A 134 -22.52 13.98 -12.60
CA GLY A 134 -22.81 14.42 -13.96
C GLY A 134 -22.28 13.50 -15.07
N THR A 135 -22.39 13.98 -16.31
CA THR A 135 -22.04 13.26 -17.54
C THR A 135 -20.80 13.82 -18.25
N VAL A 136 -20.27 14.97 -17.81
CA VAL A 136 -19.05 15.56 -18.36
C VAL A 136 -17.84 14.91 -17.70
N GLY A 137 -17.03 14.21 -18.49
CA GLY A 137 -15.83 13.53 -18.02
C GLY A 137 -14.70 14.49 -17.67
N TYR A 138 -14.25 14.44 -16.42
CA TYR A 138 -13.02 15.07 -15.94
C TYR A 138 -12.52 14.31 -14.71
N GLU A 139 -11.23 14.42 -14.42
CA GLU A 139 -10.61 13.78 -13.27
C GLU A 139 -9.29 14.48 -12.94
N VAL A 140 -8.94 14.51 -11.66
CA VAL A 140 -7.58 14.81 -11.20
C VAL A 140 -6.85 13.49 -11.02
N LEU A 141 -5.67 13.37 -11.61
CA LEU A 141 -4.86 12.16 -11.58
C LEU A 141 -3.53 12.44 -10.89
N VAL A 142 -3.00 11.46 -10.17
CA VAL A 142 -1.64 11.46 -9.63
C VAL A 142 -0.85 10.38 -10.36
N SER A 143 0.18 10.78 -11.11
CA SER A 143 1.00 9.85 -11.88
C SER A 143 1.64 8.78 -10.99
N ALA A 144 1.31 7.52 -11.25
CA ALA A 144 1.84 6.37 -10.51
C ALA A 144 3.37 6.22 -10.54
N GLY A 145 4.07 6.87 -11.49
CA GLY A 145 5.53 6.80 -11.60
C GLY A 145 6.27 8.04 -11.09
N THR A 146 5.60 9.19 -11.01
CA THR A 146 6.26 10.48 -10.71
C THR A 146 5.61 11.27 -9.58
N GLY A 147 4.39 10.94 -9.16
CA GLY A 147 3.64 11.69 -8.15
C GLY A 147 3.16 13.07 -8.63
N ILE A 148 3.32 13.38 -9.92
CA ILE A 148 2.86 14.63 -10.53
C ILE A 148 1.34 14.54 -10.75
N PHE A 149 0.63 15.57 -10.32
CA PHE A 149 -0.79 15.72 -10.56
C PHE A 149 -1.04 16.22 -11.99
N THR A 150 -2.12 15.74 -12.61
CA THR A 150 -2.64 16.21 -13.91
C THR A 150 -4.15 16.28 -13.89
N GLY A 151 -4.74 16.89 -14.92
CA GLY A 151 -6.20 17.00 -15.03
C GLY A 151 -6.78 18.14 -14.20
N TRP A 152 -8.10 18.10 -14.00
CA TRP A 152 -8.87 19.25 -13.56
C TRP A 152 -9.87 18.88 -12.47
N ALA A 153 -10.00 19.76 -11.48
CA ALA A 153 -11.16 19.77 -10.58
C ALA A 153 -12.17 20.83 -11.05
N TRP A 154 -13.41 20.70 -10.59
CA TRP A 154 -14.52 21.59 -10.94
C TRP A 154 -15.17 22.20 -9.72
N ASN A 155 -15.52 23.48 -9.80
CA ASN A 155 -16.39 24.16 -8.86
C ASN A 155 -17.42 25.01 -9.62
N ASP A 156 -18.65 25.06 -9.13
CA ASP A 156 -19.74 25.75 -9.83
C ASP A 156 -19.62 27.29 -9.82
N LEU A 157 -18.86 27.87 -8.89
CA LEU A 157 -18.67 29.31 -8.78
C LEU A 157 -17.40 29.79 -9.50
N VAL A 158 -16.27 29.10 -9.31
CA VAL A 158 -14.96 29.53 -9.82
C VAL A 158 -14.52 28.75 -11.07
N GLY A 159 -15.24 27.70 -11.46
CA GLY A 159 -14.98 26.91 -12.65
C GLY A 159 -13.84 25.91 -12.48
N TRP A 160 -13.09 25.71 -13.58
CA TRP A 160 -12.02 24.71 -13.68
C TRP A 160 -10.79 25.09 -12.84
N ILE A 161 -10.26 24.12 -12.09
CA ILE A 161 -9.00 24.25 -11.34
C ILE A 161 -7.99 23.29 -11.96
N SER A 162 -6.91 23.84 -12.52
CA SER A 162 -5.84 23.10 -13.17
C SER A 162 -4.78 22.66 -12.18
N PHE A 163 -4.42 21.38 -12.19
CA PHE A 163 -3.33 20.85 -11.37
C PHE A 163 -1.97 20.81 -12.10
N ASN A 164 -1.94 21.15 -13.40
CA ASN A 164 -0.72 21.10 -14.20
C ASN A 164 -0.77 22.10 -15.36
N CYS A 165 0.32 22.82 -15.60
CA CYS A 165 0.43 23.72 -16.75
C CYS A 165 0.25 22.99 -18.09
N SER A 166 0.52 21.68 -18.15
CA SER A 166 0.40 20.88 -19.37
C SER A 166 -1.04 20.59 -19.77
N ASN A 167 -2.00 20.86 -18.88
CA ASN A 167 -3.41 20.70 -19.16
C ASN A 167 -3.92 21.65 -20.25
N VAL A 168 -3.23 22.79 -20.44
CA VAL A 168 -3.50 23.75 -21.52
C VAL A 168 -2.28 23.80 -22.45
N PRO A 169 -2.44 23.52 -23.75
CA PRO A 169 -1.32 23.56 -24.69
C PRO A 169 -0.55 24.89 -24.64
N GLY A 170 0.76 24.81 -24.44
CA GLY A 170 1.65 25.96 -24.40
C GLY A 170 1.72 26.72 -23.07
N SER A 171 0.84 26.45 -22.10
CA SER A 171 0.82 27.19 -20.83
C SER A 171 2.13 27.05 -20.02
N CYS A 172 2.76 25.87 -20.05
CA CYS A 172 4.06 25.64 -19.39
C CYS A 172 5.21 26.53 -19.89
N THR A 173 5.09 27.14 -21.08
CA THR A 173 6.10 28.09 -21.58
C THR A 173 6.00 29.46 -20.93
N THR A 174 4.80 29.80 -20.44
CA THR A 174 4.51 31.09 -19.79
C THR A 174 4.62 30.97 -18.28
N SER A 175 4.08 29.88 -17.71
CA SER A 175 4.16 29.60 -16.28
C SER A 175 4.27 28.10 -16.07
N GLN A 176 5.43 27.65 -15.61
CA GLN A 176 5.66 26.24 -15.27
C GLN A 176 5.13 25.98 -13.86
N TYR A 177 4.03 25.24 -13.77
CA TYR A 177 3.43 24.84 -12.50
C TYR A 177 2.87 23.42 -12.58
N ASP A 178 2.97 22.72 -11.47
CA ASP A 178 2.20 21.51 -11.17
C ASP A 178 2.07 21.34 -9.65
N VAL A 179 1.23 20.39 -9.24
CA VAL A 179 1.28 19.83 -7.88
C VAL A 179 2.01 18.49 -7.98
N GLU A 180 2.99 18.26 -7.10
CA GLU A 180 3.78 17.02 -7.08
C GLU A 180 3.83 16.48 -5.64
N THR A 181 3.56 15.19 -5.48
CA THR A 181 3.71 14.48 -4.21
C THR A 181 4.83 13.44 -4.30
N THR A 182 5.42 13.10 -3.17
CA THR A 182 6.32 11.94 -3.05
C THR A 182 5.55 10.62 -2.98
N TRP A 183 4.22 10.65 -2.81
CA TRP A 183 3.39 9.46 -2.92
C TRP A 183 3.31 8.98 -4.37
N VAL A 184 3.55 7.69 -4.56
CA VAL A 184 3.36 7.00 -5.83
C VAL A 184 2.66 5.67 -5.57
N ALA A 185 1.82 5.26 -6.53
CA ALA A 185 1.07 4.02 -6.44
C ALA A 185 2.03 2.81 -6.45
N THR A 186 2.03 2.02 -5.37
CA THR A 186 2.98 0.92 -5.16
C THR A 186 2.29 -0.33 -4.66
N SER A 187 2.75 -1.49 -5.08
CA SER A 187 2.38 -2.77 -4.45
C SER A 187 3.17 -2.98 -3.17
N THR A 188 2.55 -3.61 -2.18
CA THR A 188 3.23 -4.09 -0.97
C THR A 188 3.53 -5.58 -1.11
N SER A 189 4.68 -6.02 -0.57
CA SER A 189 5.01 -7.45 -0.53
C SER A 189 5.32 -7.94 0.88
N GLY A 190 5.00 -9.22 1.13
CA GLY A 190 5.30 -9.93 2.36
C GLY A 190 5.87 -11.31 2.07
N PHE A 191 6.61 -11.85 3.03
CA PHE A 191 7.25 -13.17 2.89
C PHE A 191 6.85 -14.11 4.01
N LEU A 192 6.69 -15.39 3.66
CA LEU A 192 6.58 -16.49 4.61
C LEU A 192 7.66 -17.52 4.30
N GLU A 193 8.50 -17.81 5.28
CA GLU A 193 9.44 -18.92 5.21
C GLU A 193 8.85 -20.15 5.88
N SER A 194 8.94 -21.29 5.20
CA SER A 194 8.51 -22.56 5.75
C SER A 194 9.48 -23.12 6.81
N THR A 195 9.00 -24.11 7.55
CA THR A 195 9.85 -24.97 8.37
C THR A 195 10.79 -25.83 7.51
N THR A 196 11.80 -26.43 8.14
CA THR A 196 12.63 -27.44 7.45
C THR A 196 11.83 -28.71 7.18
N TYR A 197 11.82 -29.15 5.93
CA TYR A 197 11.32 -30.47 5.53
C TYR A 197 12.50 -31.44 5.32
N ASP A 198 12.39 -32.66 5.82
CA ASP A 198 13.34 -33.76 5.59
C ASP A 198 12.74 -34.71 4.56
N THR A 199 13.43 -34.92 3.44
CA THR A 199 12.99 -35.84 2.38
C THR A 199 13.19 -37.31 2.74
N GLY A 200 14.00 -37.60 3.76
CA GLY A 200 14.38 -38.95 4.18
C GLY A 200 15.43 -39.62 3.28
N ILE A 201 15.86 -38.97 2.19
CA ILE A 201 16.82 -39.53 1.24
C ILE A 201 18.24 -39.12 1.64
N ALA A 202 19.04 -40.08 2.10
CA ALA A 202 20.40 -39.82 2.58
C ALA A 202 21.34 -39.26 1.51
N GLY A 203 21.15 -39.65 0.24
CA GLY A 203 21.88 -39.12 -0.92
C GLY A 203 21.39 -37.75 -1.41
N GLY A 204 20.36 -37.20 -0.76
CA GLY A 204 19.64 -36.02 -1.22
C GLY A 204 18.50 -36.36 -2.17
N ALA A 205 17.57 -35.43 -2.31
CA ALA A 205 16.42 -35.55 -3.19
C ALA A 205 16.40 -34.42 -4.22
N GLN A 206 15.63 -34.64 -5.27
CA GLN A 206 15.29 -33.65 -6.29
C GLN A 206 13.93 -33.03 -5.99
N ILE A 207 13.85 -31.71 -5.92
CA ILE A 207 12.55 -31.01 -5.96
C ILE A 207 12.06 -30.98 -7.41
N ASN A 208 10.90 -31.58 -7.67
CA ASN A 208 10.35 -31.77 -9.02
C ASN A 208 9.41 -30.62 -9.41
N SER A 209 8.47 -30.29 -8.53
CA SER A 209 7.49 -29.26 -8.80
C SER A 209 6.92 -28.65 -7.54
N VAL A 210 6.38 -27.45 -7.71
CA VAL A 210 5.55 -26.76 -6.73
C VAL A 210 4.16 -26.54 -7.29
N LEU A 211 3.16 -26.82 -6.47
CA LEU A 211 1.77 -26.43 -6.68
C LEU A 211 1.31 -25.74 -5.41
N TRP A 212 0.45 -24.74 -5.53
CA TRP A 212 -0.14 -24.10 -4.36
C TRP A 212 -1.64 -23.92 -4.56
N LYS A 213 -2.40 -23.88 -3.46
CA LYS A 213 -3.84 -23.59 -3.47
C LYS A 213 -4.11 -22.27 -2.79
N GLY A 214 -5.14 -21.59 -3.25
CA GLY A 214 -5.61 -20.34 -2.65
C GLY A 214 -6.26 -19.43 -3.68
N SER A 215 -6.19 -18.12 -3.46
CA SER A 215 -6.78 -17.11 -4.33
C SER A 215 -5.74 -16.09 -4.78
N GLN A 216 -5.71 -15.82 -6.08
CA GLN A 216 -4.89 -14.76 -6.68
C GLN A 216 -5.80 -13.75 -7.39
N PRO A 217 -6.26 -12.68 -6.72
CA PRO A 217 -6.97 -11.60 -7.38
C PRO A 217 -6.14 -10.97 -8.53
N ALA A 218 -6.81 -10.33 -9.48
CA ALA A 218 -6.14 -9.63 -10.57
C ALA A 218 -5.16 -8.56 -10.03
N GLY A 219 -4.01 -8.40 -10.68
CA GLY A 219 -2.97 -7.46 -10.25
C GLY A 219 -2.12 -7.92 -9.07
N THR A 220 -2.41 -9.07 -8.45
CA THR A 220 -1.61 -9.66 -7.37
C THR A 220 -0.66 -10.76 -7.88
N SER A 221 0.38 -11.10 -7.12
CA SER A 221 1.26 -12.22 -7.46
C SER A 221 1.70 -13.05 -6.25
N VAL A 222 1.89 -14.35 -6.51
CA VAL A 222 2.51 -15.30 -5.57
C VAL A 222 3.79 -15.82 -6.22
N GLY A 223 4.90 -15.74 -5.48
CA GLY A 223 6.20 -16.22 -5.91
C GLY A 223 6.79 -17.22 -4.92
N PHE A 224 7.48 -18.24 -5.42
CA PHE A 224 8.20 -19.21 -4.59
C PHE A 224 9.70 -19.15 -4.84
N GLN A 225 10.47 -19.37 -3.79
CA GLN A 225 11.89 -19.70 -3.84
C GLN A 225 12.14 -20.95 -3.02
N PHE A 226 13.15 -21.72 -3.40
CA PHE A 226 13.54 -22.93 -2.70
C PHE A 226 14.98 -22.82 -2.21
N ALA A 227 15.25 -23.45 -1.08
CA ALA A 227 16.56 -23.63 -0.52
C ALA A 227 16.68 -25.09 -0.09
N GLY A 228 17.79 -25.75 -0.40
CA GLY A 228 18.07 -27.05 0.19
C GLY A 228 19.43 -27.10 0.85
N SER A 229 19.60 -28.13 1.67
CA SER A 229 20.80 -28.36 2.46
C SER A 229 20.95 -29.84 2.82
N ASN A 230 22.18 -30.27 3.08
CA ASN A 230 22.47 -31.58 3.68
C ASN A 230 22.48 -31.54 5.22
N SER A 231 22.21 -30.37 5.82
CA SER A 231 22.02 -30.21 7.26
C SER A 231 20.61 -29.67 7.57
N SER A 232 20.00 -30.18 8.64
CA SER A 232 18.69 -29.74 9.12
C SER A 232 18.68 -28.30 9.64
N SER A 233 19.86 -27.73 9.90
CA SER A 233 20.06 -26.34 10.33
C SER A 233 20.41 -25.38 9.19
N GLY A 234 20.55 -25.86 7.95
CA GLY A 234 20.99 -25.05 6.82
C GLY A 234 22.51 -25.14 6.57
N PRO A 235 23.07 -24.27 5.70
CA PRO A 235 22.56 -22.96 5.30
C PRO A 235 21.31 -23.01 4.42
N TRP A 236 20.50 -21.93 4.46
CA TRP A 236 19.31 -21.76 3.64
C TRP A 236 19.51 -20.61 2.66
N ILE A 237 19.88 -20.95 1.42
CA ILE A 237 20.03 -19.98 0.34
C ILE A 237 18.82 -20.14 -0.58
N TYR A 238 17.89 -19.20 -0.50
CA TYR A 238 16.68 -19.22 -1.30
C TYR A 238 16.96 -18.71 -2.72
N THR A 239 16.67 -19.54 -3.71
CA THR A 239 16.81 -19.18 -5.13
C THR A 239 15.54 -19.46 -5.92
N GLY A 240 15.35 -18.68 -6.98
CA GLY A 240 14.32 -18.88 -7.98
C GLY A 240 14.84 -19.59 -9.24
N PRO A 241 14.05 -19.53 -10.35
CA PRO A 241 14.34 -20.24 -11.60
C PRO A 241 15.72 -19.99 -12.21
N SER A 242 16.32 -18.83 -11.94
CA SER A 242 17.62 -18.43 -12.51
C SER A 242 18.80 -18.68 -11.57
N GLY A 243 18.60 -19.35 -10.43
CA GLY A 243 19.63 -19.50 -9.39
C GLY A 243 19.93 -18.20 -8.64
N THR A 244 19.08 -17.17 -8.83
CA THR A 244 19.19 -15.86 -8.18
C THR A 244 17.96 -15.58 -7.32
N ASN A 245 17.74 -14.34 -6.91
CA ASN A 245 16.59 -13.90 -6.12
C ASN A 245 15.27 -13.74 -6.93
N SER A 246 15.18 -14.32 -8.13
CA SER A 246 13.92 -14.40 -8.88
C SER A 246 12.91 -15.34 -8.18
N TYR A 247 11.68 -15.41 -8.69
CA TYR A 247 10.63 -16.24 -8.10
C TYR A 247 10.02 -17.18 -9.13
N TYR A 248 9.72 -18.40 -8.69
CA TYR A 248 8.85 -19.33 -9.39
C TYR A 248 7.40 -18.82 -9.24
N THR A 249 6.79 -18.36 -10.33
CA THR A 249 5.42 -17.80 -10.32
C THR A 249 4.49 -18.66 -11.14
N VAL A 250 3.36 -19.05 -10.55
CA VAL A 250 2.31 -19.82 -11.22
C VAL A 250 0.96 -19.50 -10.58
N GLY A 251 -0.13 -19.62 -11.34
CA GLY A 251 -1.48 -19.49 -10.80
C GLY A 251 -1.84 -20.63 -9.82
N PRO A 252 -2.91 -20.47 -9.02
CA PRO A 252 -3.33 -21.47 -8.06
C PRO A 252 -3.75 -22.77 -8.75
N SER A 253 -3.50 -23.88 -8.07
CA SER A 253 -3.82 -25.26 -8.51
C SER A 253 -3.14 -25.70 -9.81
N ILE A 254 -2.09 -25.00 -10.24
CA ILE A 254 -1.27 -25.35 -11.38
C ILE A 254 0.11 -25.78 -10.85
N SER A 255 0.58 -26.94 -11.30
CA SER A 255 1.92 -27.44 -10.95
C SER A 255 2.96 -26.78 -11.85
N LEU A 256 3.97 -26.17 -11.24
CA LEU A 256 5.12 -25.56 -11.90
C LEU A 256 6.37 -26.41 -11.65
N PRO A 257 7.06 -26.89 -12.70
CA PRO A 257 8.35 -27.54 -12.55
C PRO A 257 9.38 -26.61 -11.90
N VAL A 258 10.14 -27.16 -10.95
CA VAL A 258 11.27 -26.48 -10.31
C VAL A 258 12.55 -26.88 -11.04
N ASP A 259 13.54 -25.98 -11.09
CA ASP A 259 14.75 -26.22 -11.88
C ASP A 259 15.57 -27.38 -11.28
N TYR A 260 15.77 -28.42 -12.09
CA TYR A 260 16.47 -29.63 -11.70
C TYR A 260 17.96 -29.41 -11.39
N ALA A 261 18.60 -28.42 -12.01
CA ALA A 261 20.02 -28.14 -11.78
C ALA A 261 20.25 -27.41 -10.45
N LEU A 262 19.22 -26.70 -9.94
CA LEU A 262 19.35 -25.82 -8.77
C LEU A 262 18.94 -26.47 -7.45
N HIS A 263 18.00 -27.42 -7.48
CA HIS A 263 17.35 -27.94 -6.29
C HIS A 263 17.48 -29.47 -6.17
N ASN A 264 18.71 -29.96 -6.26
CA ASN A 264 19.06 -31.39 -6.32
C ASN A 264 20.08 -31.81 -5.26
N ASN A 265 20.17 -33.12 -5.01
CA ASN A 265 21.20 -33.74 -4.14
C ASN A 265 21.26 -33.15 -2.73
N GLN A 266 20.11 -32.69 -2.21
CA GLN A 266 19.97 -32.11 -0.88
C GLN A 266 18.88 -32.83 -0.10
N ARG A 267 19.20 -33.30 1.12
CA ARG A 267 18.26 -34.07 1.96
C ARG A 267 17.14 -33.21 2.53
N TYR A 268 17.47 -31.99 2.95
CA TYR A 268 16.52 -31.08 3.58
C TYR A 268 16.19 -29.94 2.64
N PHE A 269 14.96 -29.44 2.68
CA PHE A 269 14.57 -28.25 1.95
C PHE A 269 13.68 -27.32 2.77
N ARG A 270 13.64 -26.07 2.31
CA ARG A 270 12.68 -25.03 2.70
C ARG A 270 12.21 -24.32 1.43
N TYR A 271 11.01 -23.77 1.50
CA TYR A 271 10.53 -22.77 0.57
C TYR A 271 10.25 -21.44 1.26
N LYS A 272 10.41 -20.36 0.48
CA LYS A 272 9.98 -19.00 0.82
C LYS A 272 8.88 -18.60 -0.16
N VAL A 273 7.75 -18.14 0.37
CA VAL A 273 6.64 -17.61 -0.40
C VAL A 273 6.70 -16.09 -0.34
N GLN A 274 6.58 -15.42 -1.48
CA GLN A 274 6.32 -14.00 -1.59
C GLN A 274 4.86 -13.79 -1.98
N LEU A 275 4.18 -12.91 -1.27
CA LEU A 275 2.85 -12.41 -1.61
C LEU A 275 2.98 -10.94 -1.99
N VAL A 276 2.44 -10.54 -3.14
CA VAL A 276 2.46 -9.15 -3.62
C VAL A 276 1.03 -8.68 -3.85
N SER A 277 0.66 -7.55 -3.24
CA SER A 277 -0.64 -6.92 -3.42
C SER A 277 -0.82 -6.35 -4.83
N ASP A 278 -2.06 -6.02 -5.17
CA ASP A 278 -2.30 -5.13 -6.30
C ASP A 278 -1.71 -3.74 -6.03
N GLN A 279 -1.58 -2.94 -7.08
CA GLN A 279 -1.02 -1.59 -6.99
C GLN A 279 -1.90 -0.65 -6.13
N ALA A 280 -3.22 -0.90 -6.13
CA ALA A 280 -4.20 -0.20 -5.29
C ALA A 280 -4.07 -0.53 -3.79
N GLN A 281 -3.33 -1.59 -3.44
CA GLN A 281 -3.22 -2.15 -2.10
C GLN A 281 -4.56 -2.60 -1.49
N ARG A 282 -5.58 -2.85 -2.32
CA ARG A 282 -6.92 -3.31 -1.88
C ARG A 282 -7.06 -4.81 -1.89
N ASN A 283 -6.23 -5.50 -2.68
CA ASN A 283 -6.28 -6.94 -2.85
C ASN A 283 -4.90 -7.54 -2.58
N THR A 284 -4.88 -8.63 -1.80
CA THR A 284 -3.67 -9.41 -1.53
C THR A 284 -3.96 -10.88 -1.85
N PRO A 285 -3.02 -11.62 -2.45
CA PRO A 285 -3.24 -13.03 -2.71
C PRO A 285 -3.20 -13.81 -1.39
N ARG A 286 -3.88 -14.96 -1.37
CA ARG A 286 -3.91 -15.87 -0.22
C ARG A 286 -3.39 -17.22 -0.67
N VAL A 287 -2.45 -17.78 0.08
CA VAL A 287 -1.95 -19.14 -0.10
C VAL A 287 -2.45 -19.98 1.07
N ASP A 288 -3.28 -20.96 0.76
CA ASP A 288 -3.90 -21.86 1.73
C ASP A 288 -3.04 -23.13 1.92
N ASP A 289 -2.52 -23.68 0.82
CA ASP A 289 -1.64 -24.86 0.83
C ASP A 289 -0.45 -24.68 -0.12
N VAL A 290 0.70 -25.22 0.27
CA VAL A 290 1.87 -25.38 -0.61
C VAL A 290 2.20 -26.87 -0.69
N ILE A 291 2.21 -27.39 -1.92
CA ILE A 291 2.42 -28.80 -2.23
C ILE A 291 3.69 -28.90 -3.06
N VAL A 292 4.71 -29.54 -2.48
CA VAL A 292 6.01 -29.74 -3.12
C VAL A 292 6.16 -31.22 -3.44
N ASN A 293 6.47 -31.54 -4.67
CA ASN A 293 6.78 -32.90 -5.09
C ASN A 293 8.29 -33.08 -5.17
N TRP A 294 8.81 -34.18 -4.63
CA TRP A 294 10.22 -34.55 -4.72
C TRP A 294 10.39 -36.04 -5.00
N SER A 295 11.57 -36.42 -5.49
CA SER A 295 11.96 -37.82 -5.71
C SER A 295 13.42 -38.07 -5.31
N PRO A 296 13.80 -39.33 -5.02
CA PRO A 296 15.20 -39.72 -4.82
C PRO A 296 16.08 -39.46 -6.04
#